data_AF-A0A0L0V9N7-F1
#
_entry.id   AF-A0A0L0V9N7-F1
#
_cell.length_a   1.000
_cell.length_b   1.000
_cell.length_c   1.000
_cell.angle_alpha   90.00
_cell.angle_beta   90.00
_cell.angle_gamma   90.00
#
_symmetry.space_group_name_H-M   'P 1'
#
loop_
_entity.id
_entity.type
_entity.pdbx_description
1 polymer ?
#
loop_
_entity_poly.entity_id
_entity_poly.type
_entity_poly.pdbx_seq_one_letter_code
_entity_poly.pdbx_strand_id
1 'polypeptide(L)'
;MLRLFRLFALALLMASWEVAGDALDGKTGNTYFGCHRNVDAACSNPQPGGKKQELRWAVRLHHGKRDYLCGSGTHPQCCLKGQYKILNHGPVKVDTGDIPCCDAGGQS
;
A
#
# COMPACT_ATOMS: atom_id res chain seq x y z
N MET A 1 37.35 -9.38 27.43
CA MET A 1 36.92 -8.96 26.08
C MET A 1 35.41 -9.18 25.82
N LEU A 2 34.52 -9.06 26.82
CA LEU A 2 33.07 -9.29 26.63
C LEU A 2 32.18 -8.04 26.86
N ARG A 3 32.75 -6.89 27.26
CA ARG A 3 31.96 -5.67 27.55
C ARG A 3 31.67 -4.79 26.33
N LEU A 4 32.51 -4.83 25.30
CA LEU A 4 32.36 -3.99 24.09
C LEU A 4 31.31 -4.53 23.11
N PHE A 5 31.04 -5.84 23.11
CA PHE A 5 30.04 -6.45 22.22
C PHE A 5 28.59 -6.13 22.60
N ARG A 6 28.31 -5.74 23.84
CA ARG A 6 26.94 -5.40 24.29
C ARG A 6 26.45 -4.04 23.81
N LEU A 7 27.37 -3.13 23.46
CA LEU A 7 27.01 -1.76 23.06
C LEU A 7 26.52 -1.70 21.60
N PHE A 8 27.05 -2.54 20.72
CA PHE A 8 26.59 -2.61 19.32
C PHE A 8 25.19 -3.23 19.17
N ALA A 9 24.80 -4.12 20.09
CA ALA A 9 23.46 -4.74 20.07
C ALA A 9 22.33 -3.74 20.38
N LEU A 10 22.56 -2.78 21.28
CA LEU A 10 21.54 -1.76 21.59
C LEU A 10 21.33 -0.76 20.46
N ALA A 11 22.39 -0.42 19.70
CA ALA A 11 22.29 0.53 18.59
C ALA A 11 21.48 -0.04 17.40
N LEU A 12 21.59 -1.35 17.14
CA LEU A 12 20.84 -2.01 16.05
C LEU A 12 19.33 -2.08 16.31
N LEU A 13 18.91 -2.16 17.58
CA LEU A 13 17.49 -2.22 17.96
C LEU A 13 16.77 -0.86 17.85
N MET A 14 17.50 0.25 17.96
CA MET A 14 16.90 1.59 17.82
C MET A 14 16.76 2.02 16.36
N ALA A 15 17.60 1.51 15.46
CA ALA A 15 17.57 1.87 14.03
C ALA A 15 16.43 1.21 13.25
N SER A 16 15.75 0.21 13.82
CA SER A 16 14.69 -0.55 13.13
C SER A 16 13.29 0.06 13.26
N TRP A 17 13.12 1.14 14.06
CA TRP A 17 11.81 1.77 14.27
C TRP A 17 11.52 2.95 13.33
N GLU A 18 12.54 3.59 12.75
CA GLU A 18 12.32 4.79 11.93
C GLU A 18 11.67 4.53 10.55
N VAL A 19 11.40 3.27 10.20
CA VAL A 19 10.79 2.88 8.90
C VAL A 19 9.36 2.36 9.03
N ALA A 20 8.77 2.32 10.24
CA ALA A 20 7.42 1.77 10.45
C ALA A 20 6.38 2.77 10.98
N GLY A 21 6.76 4.02 11.30
CA GLY A 21 5.93 4.92 12.11
C GLY A 21 4.99 5.87 11.36
N ASP A 22 5.41 6.46 10.24
CA ASP A 22 4.68 7.60 9.65
C ASP A 22 3.45 7.22 8.80
N ALA A 23 3.15 5.92 8.65
CA ALA A 23 2.04 5.44 7.84
C ALA A 23 0.75 5.10 8.65
N LEU A 24 0.74 5.33 9.97
CA LEU A 24 -0.32 4.82 10.85
C LEU A 24 -1.37 5.84 11.32
N ASP A 25 -1.36 7.08 10.83
CA ASP A 25 -2.53 7.95 10.97
C ASP A 25 -3.48 7.73 9.79
N GLY A 26 -4.38 6.75 9.94
CA GLY A 26 -5.41 6.34 8.97
C GLY A 26 -6.43 7.42 8.56
N LYS A 27 -6.15 8.70 8.83
CA LYS A 27 -6.94 9.86 8.39
C LYS A 27 -6.19 10.81 7.47
N THR A 28 -4.87 10.72 7.38
CA THR A 28 -4.02 11.62 6.56
C THR A 28 -2.81 10.92 5.94
N GLY A 29 -2.58 9.65 6.27
CA GLY A 29 -1.40 8.89 5.85
C GLY A 29 -1.38 8.55 4.38
N ASN A 30 -0.33 9.00 3.71
CA ASN A 30 0.14 8.41 2.47
C ASN A 30 0.63 6.99 2.77
N THR A 31 0.04 5.98 2.10
CA THR A 31 0.45 4.57 2.22
C THR A 31 1.33 4.19 1.05
N TYR A 32 2.60 3.91 1.34
CA TYR A 32 3.59 3.45 0.38
C TYR A 32 3.58 1.93 0.30
N PHE A 33 3.62 1.37 -0.91
CA PHE A 33 3.60 -0.08 -1.12
C PHE A 33 4.22 -0.48 -2.45
N GLY A 34 4.40 -1.78 -2.68
CA GLY A 34 4.96 -2.27 -3.93
C GLY A 34 4.42 -3.64 -4.33
N CYS A 35 3.98 -3.77 -5.57
CA CYS A 35 3.44 -5.04 -6.09
C CYS A 35 4.49 -5.82 -6.89
N HIS A 36 4.37 -7.16 -6.98
CA HIS A 36 5.25 -7.97 -7.83
C HIS A 36 5.16 -7.62 -9.32
N ARG A 37 5.94 -8.35 -10.11
CA ARG A 37 5.91 -8.23 -11.57
C ARG A 37 4.55 -8.69 -12.12
N ASN A 38 4.07 -8.01 -13.17
CA ASN A 38 2.85 -8.36 -13.91
C ASN A 38 1.53 -8.25 -13.14
N VAL A 39 1.49 -7.40 -12.11
CA VAL A 39 0.26 -6.93 -11.47
C VAL A 39 0.12 -5.42 -11.66
N ASP A 40 -1.11 -4.93 -11.56
CA ASP A 40 -1.47 -3.52 -11.57
C ASP A 40 -1.76 -3.07 -10.13
N ALA A 41 -1.31 -1.86 -9.77
CA ALA A 41 -1.46 -1.33 -8.42
C ALA A 41 -2.63 -0.35 -8.34
N ALA A 42 -3.57 -0.59 -7.44
CA ALA A 42 -4.75 0.23 -7.20
C ALA A 42 -4.86 0.62 -5.71
N CYS A 43 -5.74 1.58 -5.44
CA CYS A 43 -6.11 2.02 -4.10
C CYS A 43 -7.61 1.88 -3.92
N SER A 44 -8.04 1.33 -2.78
CA SER A 44 -9.44 1.25 -2.39
C SER A 44 -9.80 2.28 -1.31
N ASN A 45 -10.96 2.92 -1.46
CA ASN A 45 -11.50 3.87 -0.50
C ASN A 45 -12.92 3.45 -0.09
N PRO A 46 -13.14 2.99 1.15
CA PRO A 46 -14.48 2.70 1.64
C PRO A 46 -15.37 3.95 1.58
N GLN A 47 -16.56 3.83 0.98
CA GLN A 47 -17.50 4.94 0.87
C GLN A 47 -18.39 5.05 2.13
N PRO A 48 -18.96 6.24 2.41
CA PRO A 48 -19.93 6.42 3.49
C PRO A 48 -21.07 5.39 3.37
N GLY A 49 -21.38 4.71 4.47
CA GLY A 49 -22.38 3.65 4.52
C GLY A 49 -21.83 2.23 4.31
N GLY A 50 -20.53 2.05 4.05
CA GLY A 50 -19.81 0.79 4.20
C GLY A 50 -20.16 -0.33 3.21
N LYS A 51 -21.15 -0.14 2.32
CA LYS A 51 -21.57 -1.15 1.33
C LYS A 51 -20.77 -1.11 0.03
N LYS A 52 -20.18 0.03 -0.28
CA LYS A 52 -19.38 0.25 -1.49
C LYS A 52 -18.01 0.77 -1.14
N GLN A 53 -17.05 0.47 -1.99
CA GLN A 53 -15.73 1.07 -1.98
C GLN A 53 -15.39 1.58 -3.38
N GLU A 54 -14.58 2.63 -3.45
CA GLU A 54 -14.10 3.20 -4.70
C GLU A 54 -12.67 2.71 -4.97
N LEU A 55 -12.46 2.18 -6.18
CA LEU A 55 -11.17 1.79 -6.70
C LEU A 55 -10.63 2.88 -7.62
N ARG A 56 -9.32 3.15 -7.52
CA ARG A 56 -8.58 4.04 -8.42
C ARG A 56 -7.17 3.52 -8.62
N TRP A 57 -6.50 3.93 -9.68
CA TRP A 57 -5.08 3.59 -9.85
C TRP A 57 -4.21 4.23 -8.76
N ALA A 58 -3.23 3.47 -8.28
CA ALA A 58 -2.23 3.99 -7.37
C ALA A 58 -1.23 4.88 -8.12
N VAL A 59 -0.64 5.84 -7.41
CA VAL A 59 0.36 6.73 -8.00
C VAL A 59 1.70 6.01 -8.02
N ARG A 60 2.32 5.86 -9.19
CA ARG A 60 3.66 5.30 -9.32
C ARG A 60 4.72 6.37 -8.99
N LEU A 61 5.58 6.10 -8.02
CA LEU A 61 6.54 7.09 -7.51
C LEU A 61 7.78 7.22 -8.38
N HIS A 62 8.24 6.11 -8.96
CA HIS A 62 9.44 6.09 -9.78
C HIS A 62 9.21 5.31 -11.07
N HIS A 63 9.59 5.93 -12.19
CA HIS A 63 9.60 5.24 -13.47
C HIS A 63 10.57 4.04 -13.41
N GLY A 64 10.18 2.91 -14.01
CA GLY A 64 10.97 1.67 -13.97
C GLY A 64 10.83 0.85 -12.67
N LYS A 65 10.52 1.46 -11.53
CA LYS A 65 10.28 0.74 -10.26
C LYS A 65 8.81 0.42 -10.03
N ARG A 66 8.51 -0.43 -9.06
CA ARG A 66 7.14 -0.84 -8.70
C ARG A 66 6.75 -0.30 -7.33
N ASP A 67 7.18 0.94 -7.06
CA ASP A 67 6.89 1.65 -5.83
C ASP A 67 5.68 2.55 -6.07
N TYR A 68 4.64 2.34 -5.27
CA TYR A 68 3.33 2.96 -5.42
C TYR A 68 2.90 3.68 -4.15
N LEU A 69 1.96 4.60 -4.32
CA LEU A 69 1.39 5.40 -3.26
C LEU A 69 -0.14 5.41 -3.34
N CYS A 70 -0.77 5.14 -2.21
CA CYS A 70 -2.18 5.42 -1.93
C CYS A 70 -2.29 6.62 -0.99
N GLY A 71 -2.84 7.73 -1.47
CA GLY A 71 -3.06 8.92 -0.67
C GLY A 71 -4.36 8.87 0.14
N SER A 72 -4.54 9.84 1.05
CA SER A 72 -5.81 10.11 1.73
C SER A 72 -6.36 8.93 2.56
N GLY A 73 -5.48 8.14 3.19
CA GLY A 73 -5.90 6.99 4.00
C GLY A 73 -6.55 5.85 3.19
N THR A 74 -6.34 5.82 1.86
CA THR A 74 -6.84 4.73 1.01
C THR A 74 -5.94 3.50 1.09
N HIS A 75 -6.52 2.32 0.90
CA HIS A 75 -5.85 1.05 1.13
C HIS A 75 -5.22 0.50 -0.14
N PRO A 76 -3.99 -0.03 -0.08
CA PRO A 76 -3.28 -0.56 -1.23
C PRO A 76 -3.85 -1.90 -1.70
N GLN A 77 -3.92 -2.07 -3.02
CA GLN A 77 -4.41 -3.26 -3.71
C GLN A 77 -3.44 -3.65 -4.84
N CYS A 78 -3.01 -4.90 -4.87
CA CYS A 78 -2.23 -5.45 -5.98
C CYS A 78 -3.12 -6.39 -6.81
N CYS A 79 -3.50 -5.98 -8.02
CA CYS A 79 -4.47 -6.69 -8.85
C CYS A 79 -3.81 -7.39 -10.03
N LEU A 80 -4.37 -8.52 -10.47
CA LEU A 80 -3.93 -9.17 -11.71
C LEU A 80 -4.00 -8.18 -12.88
N LYS A 81 -2.91 -8.11 -13.65
CA LYS A 81 -2.76 -7.13 -14.72
C LYS A 81 -3.90 -7.19 -15.72
N GLY A 82 -4.49 -6.04 -15.99
CA GLY A 82 -5.53 -5.86 -17.00
C GLY A 82 -6.95 -6.25 -16.58
N GLN A 83 -7.17 -6.70 -15.34
CA GLN A 83 -8.52 -6.99 -14.83
C GLN A 83 -9.35 -5.71 -14.67
N TYR A 84 -8.73 -4.64 -14.19
CA TYR A 84 -9.41 -3.38 -13.86
C TYR A 84 -9.13 -2.27 -14.89
N LYS A 85 -9.03 -2.61 -16.18
CA LYS A 85 -8.80 -1.62 -17.26
C LYS A 85 -9.83 -0.48 -17.27
N ILE A 86 -11.03 -0.72 -16.74
CA ILE A 86 -12.06 0.30 -16.60
C ILE A 86 -11.60 1.51 -15.78
N LEU A 87 -10.62 1.32 -14.87
CA LEU A 87 -10.01 2.41 -14.09
C LEU A 87 -9.24 3.42 -14.96
N ASN A 88 -8.90 3.08 -16.21
CA ASN A 88 -8.31 4.03 -17.16
C ASN A 88 -9.28 5.15 -17.55
N HIS A 89 -10.58 4.96 -17.33
CA HIS A 89 -11.62 5.96 -17.56
C HIS A 89 -11.99 6.75 -16.29
N GLY A 90 -11.38 6.42 -15.15
CA GLY A 90 -11.61 7.07 -13.86
C GLY A 90 -11.91 6.08 -12.73
N PRO A 91 -12.13 6.57 -11.49
CA PRO A 91 -12.44 5.72 -10.36
C PRO A 91 -13.75 4.94 -10.53
N VAL A 92 -13.81 3.72 -10.00
CA VAL A 92 -14.96 2.83 -10.12
C VAL A 92 -15.44 2.39 -8.74
N LYS A 93 -16.76 2.35 -8.54
CA LYS A 93 -17.37 1.85 -7.31
C LYS A 93 -17.63 0.35 -7.42
N VAL A 94 -17.12 -0.40 -6.46
CA VAL A 94 -17.35 -1.85 -6.30
C VAL A 94 -17.96 -2.12 -4.92
N ASP A 95 -18.45 -3.34 -4.71
CA ASP A 95 -18.92 -3.75 -3.37
C ASP A 95 -17.76 -3.78 -2.37
N THR A 96 -18.05 -3.41 -1.12
CA THR A 96 -17.07 -3.49 -0.03
C THR A 96 -16.71 -4.95 0.25
N GLY A 97 -15.44 -5.19 0.58
CA GLY A 97 -14.90 -6.51 0.90
C GLY A 97 -13.71 -6.85 0.01
N ASP A 98 -13.46 -8.14 -0.16
CA ASP A 98 -12.39 -8.63 -1.02
C ASP A 98 -12.65 -8.24 -2.47
N ILE A 99 -11.62 -7.68 -3.10
CA ILE A 99 -11.69 -7.21 -4.47
C ILE A 99 -11.21 -8.37 -5.36
N PRO A 100 -12.06 -8.92 -6.25
CA PRO A 100 -11.70 -10.10 -7.02
C PRO A 100 -10.39 -9.91 -7.80
N CYS A 101 -9.54 -10.93 -7.80
CA CYS A 101 -8.23 -10.87 -8.47
C CYS A 101 -7.29 -9.78 -7.94
N CYS A 102 -7.47 -9.33 -6.69
CA CYS A 102 -6.54 -8.43 -6.03
C CYS A 102 -6.16 -8.96 -4.64
N ASP A 103 -4.92 -8.67 -4.26
CA ASP A 103 -4.40 -8.92 -2.92
C ASP A 103 -4.34 -7.60 -2.15
N ALA A 104 -4.93 -7.62 -0.94
CA ALA A 104 -4.94 -6.48 -0.05
C ALA A 104 -3.59 -6.32 0.68
N GLY A 105 -3.21 -5.08 0.98
CA GLY A 105 -2.00 -4.80 1.78
C GLY A 105 -0.74 -4.58 0.95
N GLY A 106 -0.86 -4.60 -0.38
CA GLY A 106 0.20 -4.09 -1.25
C GLY A 106 1.46 -4.95 -1.32
N GLN A 107 1.35 -6.25 -0.99
CA GLN A 107 2.35 -7.30 -1.20
C GLN A 107 1.59 -8.57 -1.58
N SER A 108 2.12 -9.35 -2.51
CA SER A 108 1.54 -9.43 -3.84
C SER A 108 2.54 -10.03 -4.75
#